data_AF-A0A7V3AUT7-F1
#
_entry.id   AF-A0A7V3AUT7-F1
#
_cell.length_a   1.000
_cell.length_b   1.000
_cell.length_c   1.000
_cell.angle_alpha   90.00
_cell.angle_beta   90.00
_cell.angle_gamma   90.00
#
_symmetry.space_group_name_H-M   'P 1'
#
loop_
_entity.id
_entity.type
_entity.pdbx_description
1 polymer ?
#
loop_
_entity_poly.entity_id
_entity_poly.type
_entity_poly.pdbx_seq_one_letter_code
_entity_poly.pdbx_strand_id
1 'polypeptide(L)' 'LASLGEVFINDAFSVCHRNQASVTKITKYLPSFAGPNLVSEVKTLYENFKKTKRPLVVIIGGKKLKIKQR' A
#
# COMPACT_ATOMS: atom_id res chain seq x y z
N LEU A 1 12.41 18.27 -0.34
CA LEU A 1 12.35 16.86 0.08
C LEU A 1 13.34 16.01 -0.72
N ALA A 2 13.27 15.99 -2.06
CA ALA A 2 14.24 15.25 -2.86
C ALA A 2 15.71 15.70 -2.64
N SER A 3 15.95 16.97 -2.35
CA SER A 3 17.27 17.49 -1.99
C SER A 3 17.84 16.98 -0.66
N LEU A 4 17.08 16.23 0.14
CA LEU A 4 17.51 15.75 1.46
C LEU A 4 18.17 14.36 1.41
N GLY A 5 18.20 13.71 0.25
CA GLY A 5 18.78 12.38 0.09
C GLY A 5 18.88 11.96 -1.37
N GLU A 6 19.56 10.84 -1.60
CA GLU A 6 19.83 10.32 -2.94
C GLU A 6 18.85 9.23 -3.36
N VAL A 7 18.23 8.58 -2.39
CA VAL A 7 17.27 7.49 -2.57
C VAL A 7 16.06 7.70 -1.66
N PHE A 8 14.91 7.24 -2.12
CA PHE A 8 13.68 7.24 -1.36
C PHE A 8 13.23 5.82 -1.06
N ILE A 9 12.97 5.52 0.22
CA ILE A 9 12.41 4.23 0.65
C ILE A 9 11.04 4.51 1.27
N ASN A 10 9.99 3.94 0.69
CA ASN A 10 8.66 3.99 1.27
C ASN A 10 8.39 2.72 2.08
N ASP A 11 8.25 2.87 3.40
CA ASP A 11 7.93 1.77 4.31
C ASP A 11 6.55 1.94 4.98
N ALA A 12 5.68 2.78 4.41
CA ALA A 12 4.38 3.13 4.97
C ALA A 12 3.23 2.80 4.00
N PHE A 13 2.74 1.56 4.03
CA PHE A 13 1.63 1.10 3.16
C PHE A 13 0.34 1.89 3.36
N SER A 14 0.01 2.20 4.62
CA SER A 14 -1.26 2.85 4.99
C SER A 14 -1.48 4.20 4.30
N VAL A 15 -0.43 4.88 3.82
CA VAL A 15 -0.53 6.17 3.11
C VAL A 15 -0.37 6.04 1.60
N CYS A 16 0.00 4.87 1.07
CA CYS A 16 0.22 4.65 -0.37
C CYS A 16 -1.03 4.94 -1.21
N HIS A 17 -2.23 4.87 -0.63
CA HIS A 17 -3.48 5.21 -1.32
C HIS A 17 -3.68 6.73 -1.51
N ARG A 18 -2.78 7.59 -1.00
CA ARG A 18 -2.89 9.04 -1.08
C ARG A 18 -1.80 9.64 -1.98
N ASN A 19 -2.22 10.50 -2.90
CA ASN A 19 -1.30 11.25 -3.74
C ASN A 19 -0.73 12.47 -2.99
N GLN A 20 0.43 12.31 -2.33
CA GLN A 20 1.06 13.35 -1.51
C GLN A 20 2.55 13.53 -1.83
N ALA A 21 3.10 14.68 -1.43
CA ALA A 21 4.47 15.06 -1.74
C ALA A 21 5.51 14.02 -1.26
N SER A 22 5.38 13.57 -0.02
CA SER A 22 6.28 12.62 0.65
C SER A 22 6.00 11.15 0.35
N VAL A 23 4.99 10.84 -0.48
CA VAL A 23 4.58 9.46 -0.77
C VAL A 23 4.72 9.15 -2.24
N THR A 24 4.08 9.95 -3.11
CA THR A 24 3.98 9.67 -4.55
C THR A 24 4.76 10.67 -5.40
N LYS A 25 4.87 11.95 -5.01
CA LYS A 25 5.55 12.93 -5.86
C LYS A 25 7.07 12.84 -5.74
N ILE A 26 7.60 12.53 -4.56
CA ILE A 26 9.05 12.36 -4.35
C ILE A 26 9.67 11.30 -5.26
N THR A 27 8.91 10.26 -5.63
CA THR A 27 9.39 9.16 -6.46
C THR A 27 9.72 9.56 -7.89
N LYS A 28 9.26 10.72 -8.34
CA LYS A 28 9.60 11.29 -9.65
C LYS A 28 10.99 11.92 -9.69
N TYR A 29 11.59 12.18 -8.53
CA TYR A 29 12.83 12.92 -8.40
C TYR A 29 13.98 12.06 -7.86
N LEU A 30 13.67 10.96 -7.17
CA LEU A 30 14.66 10.04 -6.59
C LEU A 30 14.36 8.59 -6.98
N PRO A 31 15.40 7.77 -7.23
CA PRO A 31 15.26 6.31 -7.24
C PRO A 31 14.52 5.84 -5.99
N SER A 32 13.49 5.03 -6.19
CA SER A 32 12.49 4.73 -5.17
C SER A 32 12.30 3.25 -4.96
N PHE A 33 12.28 2.84 -3.69
CA PHE A 33 12.18 1.44 -3.28
C PHE A 33 11.11 1.24 -2.21
N ALA A 34 10.60 0.01 -2.12
CA ALA A 34 9.73 -0.40 -1.04
C ALA A 34 10.55 -0.91 0.14
N GLY A 35 10.22 -0.44 1.34
CA GLY A 35 10.80 -0.95 2.59
C GLY A 35 10.22 -2.32 2.99
N PRO A 36 10.79 -2.97 4.01
CA PRO A 36 10.39 -4.31 4.44
C PRO A 36 8.91 -4.44 4.83
N ASN A 37 8.33 -3.43 5.49
CA ASN A 37 6.93 -3.44 5.90
C ASN A 37 6.03 -3.29 4.68
N LEU A 38 6.37 -2.38 3.76
CA LEU A 38 5.60 -2.22 2.53
C LEU A 38 5.62 -3.51 1.69
N VAL A 39 6.78 -4.16 1.56
CA VAL A 39 6.91 -5.44 0.84
C VAL A 39 6.09 -6.54 1.51
N SER A 40 6.17 -6.68 2.83
CA SER A 40 5.46 -7.74 3.56
C SER A 40 3.93 -7.58 3.48
N GLU A 41 3.43 -6.35 3.58
CA GLU A 41 2.00 -6.04 3.46
C GLU A 41 1.48 -6.36 2.04
N VAL A 42 2.18 -5.90 1.00
CA VAL A 42 1.79 -6.16 -0.39
C VAL A 42 1.83 -7.66 -0.70
N LYS A 43 2.85 -8.38 -0.23
CA LYS A 43 2.95 -9.83 -0.43
C LYS A 43 1.80 -10.58 0.26
N THR A 44 1.51 -10.24 1.52
CA THR A 44 0.44 -10.86 2.30
C THR A 44 -0.91 -10.64 1.62
N LEU A 45 -1.19 -9.42 1.17
CA LEU A 45 -2.41 -9.12 0.42
C LEU A 45 -2.47 -9.92 -0.88
N TYR A 46 -1.41 -9.93 -1.67
CA TYR A 46 -1.37 -10.66 -2.94
C TYR A 46 -1.62 -12.16 -2.77
N GLU A 47 -0.97 -12.78 -1.79
CA GLU A 47 -1.14 -14.21 -1.49
C GLU A 47 -2.56 -14.53 -1.04
N ASN A 48 -3.13 -13.72 -0.14
CA ASN A 48 -4.51 -13.89 0.34
C ASN A 48 -5.54 -13.67 -0.77
N PHE A 49 -5.31 -12.77 -1.72
CA PHE A 49 -6.25 -12.58 -2.83
C PHE A 49 -6.13 -13.64 -3.92
N LYS A 50 -4.93 -14.09 -4.28
CA LYS A 50 -4.73 -15.03 -5.39
C LYS A 50 -4.75 -16.51 -5.04
N LYS A 51 -4.28 -16.88 -3.84
CA LYS A 51 -4.06 -18.30 -3.47
C LYS A 51 -5.04 -18.83 -2.45
N THR A 52 -6.07 -18.07 -2.07
CA THR A 52 -7.00 -18.56 -1.05
C THR A 52 -7.76 -19.79 -1.53
N LYS A 53 -7.63 -20.86 -0.74
CA LYS A 53 -8.40 -22.10 -0.90
C LYS A 53 -9.89 -21.81 -0.67
N ARG A 54 -10.74 -22.39 -1.52
CA ARG A 54 -12.20 -22.20 -1.43
C ARG A 54 -12.83 -23.20 -0.46
N PRO A 55 -13.90 -22.83 0.26
CA PRO A 55 -14.63 -21.56 0.18
C PRO A 55 -13.90 -20.39 0.88
N LEU A 56 -13.85 -19.23 0.23
CA LEU A 56 -13.35 -17.98 0.82
C LEU A 56 -14.51 -17.27 1.54
N VAL A 57 -14.37 -17.05 2.84
CA VAL A 57 -15.34 -16.27 3.64
C VAL A 57 -14.69 -14.93 4.00
N VAL A 58 -15.39 -13.83 3.70
CA VAL A 58 -14.95 -12.46 4.00
C VAL A 58 -15.96 -11.80 4.93
N ILE A 59 -15.48 -11.24 6.05
CA ILE A 59 -16.31 -10.51 7.01
C ILE A 59 -16.11 -9.01 6.79
N ILE A 60 -17.16 -8.29 6.37
CA ILE A 60 -17.09 -6.86 6.05
C ILE A 60 -17.97 -6.04 7.02
N GLY A 61 -17.37 -5.52 8.09
CA GLY A 61 -18.02 -4.66 9.09
C GLY A 61 -18.13 -3.17 8.69
N GLY A 62 -18.98 -2.39 9.39
CA GLY A 62 -19.13 -0.93 9.21
C GLY A 62 -20.55 -0.44 8.88
N LYS A 63 -20.94 0.76 9.37
CA LYS A 63 -22.33 1.28 9.34
C LYS A 63 -22.82 1.73 7.95
N LYS A 64 -21.94 2.28 7.11
CA LYS A 64 -22.31 2.82 5.79
C LYS A 64 -21.96 1.82 4.68
N LEU A 65 -22.97 1.27 4.03
CA LEU A 65 -22.81 0.30 2.93
C LEU A 65 -22.04 0.89 1.73
N LYS A 66 -22.22 2.19 1.45
CA LYS A 66 -21.62 2.87 0.29
C LYS A 66 -20.09 2.85 0.25
N ILE A 67 -19.41 2.70 1.39
CA ILE A 67 -17.94 2.67 1.46
C ILE A 67 -17.40 1.26 1.15
N LYS A 68 -18.26 0.23 1.21
CA LYS A 68 -17.88 -1.19 1.04
C LYS A 68 -18.05 -1.71 -0.39
N GLN A 69 -18.80 -1.00 -1.24
CA GLN A 69 -19.14 -1.43 -2.62
C GLN A 69 -18.19 -0.90 -3.69
N ARG A 70 -17.08 -0.27 -3.28
CA ARG A 70 -16.13 0.38 -4.18
C ARG A 70 -14.79 -0.33 -4.11
#